data_AF-A0A0Q9TJU2-F1
#
_entry.id   AF-A0A0Q9TJU2-F1
#
_cell.length_a   1.000
_cell.length_b   1.000
_cell.length_c   1.000
_cell.angle_alpha   90.00
_cell.angle_beta   90.00
_cell.angle_gamma   90.00
#
_symmetry.space_group_name_H-M   'P 1'
#
loop_
_entity.id
_entity.type
_entity.pdbx_description
1 polymer ?
#
loop_
_entity_poly.entity_id
_entity_poly.type
_entity_poly.pdbx_seq_one_letter_code
_entity_poly.pdbx_strand_id
1 'polypeptide(L)'
;MAQEFINGKWIQIVGGFRVYDSCCDSIRDQSLLLAGNPRYANVLIERDYRCANKELQHAGYATDPQYADKLIRIIEGSELTRFDQIEEERGDMMSSDDNQ
;
A
#
# COMPACT_ATOMS: atom_id res chain seq x y z
N MET A 1 -4.31 20.70 6.21
CA MET A 1 -4.17 21.15 4.81
C MET A 1 -3.63 19.98 4.02
N ALA A 2 -4.25 19.63 2.90
CA ALA A 2 -3.79 18.64 1.94
C ALA A 2 -3.35 19.34 0.64
N GLN A 3 -2.51 18.71 -0.16
CA GLN A 3 -2.19 19.14 -1.52
C GLN A 3 -2.82 18.17 -2.51
N GLU A 4 -3.58 18.71 -3.47
CA GLU A 4 -4.19 17.93 -4.54
C GLU A 4 -3.73 18.46 -5.90
N PHE A 5 -3.53 17.57 -6.86
CA PHE A 5 -3.18 17.92 -8.23
C PHE A 5 -4.42 17.87 -9.12
N ILE A 6 -4.97 19.02 -9.48
CA ILE A 6 -6.21 19.15 -10.24
C ILE A 6 -5.96 20.02 -11.46
N ASN A 7 -6.36 19.56 -12.64
CA ASN A 7 -6.23 20.27 -13.92
C ASN A 7 -4.79 20.78 -14.18
N GLY A 8 -3.79 19.97 -13.85
CA GLY A 8 -2.38 20.30 -14.08
C GLY A 8 -1.76 21.23 -13.03
N LYS A 9 -2.46 21.54 -11.93
CA LYS A 9 -1.98 22.47 -10.90
C LYS A 9 -2.12 21.87 -9.51
N TRP A 10 -1.11 22.15 -8.68
CA TRP A 10 -1.17 21.88 -7.24
C TRP A 10 -2.02 22.94 -6.55
N ILE A 11 -3.03 22.48 -5.81
CA ILE A 11 -3.87 23.33 -4.97
C ILE A 11 -3.86 22.82 -3.52
N GLN A 12 -4.07 23.73 -2.58
CA GLN A 12 -4.24 23.36 -1.18
C GLN A 12 -5.72 23.24 -0.84
N ILE A 13 -6.09 22.13 -0.19
CA ILE A 13 -7.46 21.87 0.25
C ILE A 13 -7.48 21.68 1.76
N VAL A 14 -8.46 22.31 2.43
CA VAL A 14 -8.78 22.00 3.82
C VAL A 14 -9.64 20.74 3.83
N GLY A 15 -9.07 19.63 4.28
CA GLY A 15 -9.77 18.35 4.45
C GLY A 15 -9.61 17.83 5.88
N GLY A 16 -10.62 17.11 6.36
CA GLY A 16 -10.53 16.34 7.61
C GLY A 16 -9.82 15.02 7.36
N PHE A 17 -9.02 14.57 8.32
CA PHE A 17 -8.32 13.30 8.29
C PHE A 17 -8.82 12.41 9.42
N ARG A 18 -8.89 11.09 9.17
CA ARG A 18 -9.20 10.11 10.21
C ARG A 18 -8.06 10.08 11.23
N VAL A 19 -8.39 9.98 12.51
CA VAL A 19 -7.46 9.87 13.63
C VAL A 19 -7.66 8.49 14.27
N TYR A 20 -6.56 7.84 14.64
CA TYR A 20 -6.58 6.49 15.19
C TYR A 20 -5.76 6.42 16.47
N ASP A 21 -6.12 5.48 17.35
CA ASP A 21 -5.44 5.26 18.63
C ASP A 21 -4.09 4.54 18.45
N SER A 22 -3.90 3.80 17.36
CA SER A 22 -2.65 3.09 17.06
C SER A 22 -2.32 3.01 15.57
N CYS A 23 -1.05 2.72 15.27
CA CYS A 23 -0.59 2.43 13.91
C CYS A 23 -1.32 1.21 13.31
N CYS A 24 -1.49 0.14 14.09
CA CYS A 24 -2.21 -1.06 13.67
C CYS A 24 -3.65 -0.76 13.26
N ASP A 25 -4.34 0.15 13.95
CA ASP A 25 -5.71 0.53 13.59
C ASP A 25 -5.76 1.29 12.26
N SER A 26 -4.79 2.16 12.01
CA SER A 26 -4.66 2.86 10.72
C SER A 26 -4.42 1.89 9.56
N ILE A 27 -3.54 0.91 9.74
CA ILE A 27 -3.24 -0.12 8.73
C ILE A 27 -4.47 -1.00 8.51
N ARG A 28 -5.19 -1.39 9.58
CA ARG A 28 -6.42 -2.19 9.46
C ARG A 28 -7.50 -1.46 8.66
N ASP A 29 -7.77 -0.20 8.99
CA ASP A 29 -8.77 0.61 8.26
C ASP A 29 -8.37 0.81 6.80
N GLN A 30 -7.08 1.03 6.53
CA GLN A 30 -6.54 1.13 5.18
C GLN A 30 -6.77 -0.18 4.40
N SER A 31 -6.50 -1.34 4.99
CA SER A 31 -6.76 -2.64 4.37
C SER A 31 -8.25 -2.85 4.10
N LEU A 32 -9.13 -2.43 5.01
CA LEU A 32 -10.58 -2.48 4.81
C LEU A 32 -11.06 -1.56 3.68
N LEU A 33 -10.47 -0.38 3.53
CA LEU A 33 -10.75 0.53 2.40
C LEU A 33 -10.42 -0.13 1.07
N LEU A 34 -9.24 -0.76 0.97
CA LEU A 34 -8.79 -1.41 -0.26
C LEU A 34 -9.65 -2.66 -0.57
N ALA A 35 -9.89 -3.50 0.43
CA ALA A 35 -10.69 -4.73 0.29
C ALA A 35 -12.19 -4.46 0.05
N GLY A 36 -12.74 -3.42 0.67
CA GLY A 36 -14.17 -3.12 0.66
C GLY A 36 -14.63 -2.28 -0.53
N ASN A 37 -13.73 -1.72 -1.33
CA ASN A 37 -14.07 -0.87 -2.46
C ASN A 37 -13.66 -1.51 -3.79
N PRO A 38 -14.62 -1.88 -4.67
CA PRO A 38 -14.34 -2.53 -5.96
C PRO A 38 -13.35 -1.78 -6.85
N ARG A 39 -13.23 -0.46 -6.67
CA ARG A 39 -12.26 0.38 -7.38
C ARG A 39 -10.81 -0.10 -7.23
N TYR A 40 -10.48 -0.77 -6.13
CA TYR A 40 -9.14 -1.28 -5.84
C TYR A 40 -8.98 -2.78 -6.09
N ALA A 41 -9.97 -3.45 -6.71
CA ALA A 41 -9.92 -4.91 -6.91
C ALA A 41 -8.66 -5.39 -7.64
N ASN A 42 -8.20 -4.65 -8.66
CA ASN A 42 -6.99 -4.97 -9.40
C ASN A 42 -5.72 -4.87 -8.54
N VAL A 43 -5.71 -3.97 -7.55
CA VAL A 43 -4.56 -3.81 -6.63
C VAL A 43 -4.40 -5.07 -5.76
N LEU A 44 -5.52 -5.68 -5.35
CA LEU A 44 -5.52 -6.81 -4.41
C LEU A 44 -5.09 -8.14 -5.04
N ILE A 45 -5.25 -8.29 -6.36
CA ILE A 45 -4.88 -9.52 -7.07
C ILE A 45 -3.44 -9.48 -7.60
N GLU A 46 -2.81 -8.31 -7.58
CA GLU A 46 -1.48 -8.10 -8.14
C GLU A 46 -0.40 -8.50 -7.13
N ARG A 47 0.62 -9.22 -7.61
CA ARG A 47 1.74 -9.69 -6.79
C ARG A 47 3.01 -8.89 -7.02
N ASP A 48 3.17 -8.29 -8.19
CA ASP A 48 4.28 -7.37 -8.43
C ASP A 48 3.94 -5.99 -7.87
N TYR A 49 4.70 -5.53 -6.88
CA TYR A 49 4.53 -4.21 -6.30
C TYR A 49 4.55 -3.09 -7.35
N ARG A 50 5.29 -3.23 -8.45
CA ARG A 50 5.32 -2.21 -9.52
C ARG A 50 3.97 -2.10 -10.21
N CYS A 51 3.37 -3.23 -10.54
CA CYS A 51 2.05 -3.31 -11.13
C CYS A 51 0.98 -2.84 -10.12
N ALA A 52 1.08 -3.27 -8.86
CA ALA A 52 0.14 -2.88 -7.81
C ALA A 52 0.11 -1.36 -7.58
N ASN A 53 1.28 -0.71 -7.58
CA ASN A 53 1.37 0.75 -7.45
C ASN A 53 0.78 1.50 -8.65
N LYS A 54 0.93 0.97 -9.87
CA LYS A 54 0.29 1.53 -11.07
C LYS A 54 -1.22 1.40 -11.01
N GLU A 55 -1.72 0.22 -10.62
CA GLU A 55 -3.16 0.00 -10.43
C GLU A 55 -3.73 0.89 -9.32
N LEU A 56 -2.98 1.13 -8.25
CA LEU A 56 -3.38 2.04 -7.18
C LEU A 56 -3.52 3.49 -7.66
N GLN A 57 -2.62 3.94 -8.54
CA GLN A 57 -2.72 5.23 -9.19
C GLN A 57 -3.90 5.28 -10.19
N HIS A 58 -4.10 4.25 -11.01
CA HIS A 58 -5.25 4.14 -11.91
C HIS A 58 -6.59 4.17 -11.16
N ALA A 59 -6.64 3.54 -9.98
CA ALA A 59 -7.78 3.56 -9.08
C ALA A 59 -8.03 4.94 -8.43
N GLY A 60 -7.17 5.93 -8.65
CA GLY A 60 -7.33 7.28 -8.13
C GLY A 60 -7.15 7.36 -6.61
N TYR A 61 -6.21 6.58 -6.07
CA TYR A 61 -5.84 6.67 -4.66
C TYR A 61 -5.18 8.01 -4.31
N ALA A 62 -4.37 8.54 -5.21
CA ALA A 62 -3.73 9.85 -5.11
C ALA A 62 -3.96 10.64 -6.39
N THR A 63 -4.01 11.97 -6.27
CA THR A 63 -4.12 12.88 -7.43
C THR A 63 -2.78 13.18 -8.08
N ASP A 64 -1.67 12.89 -7.40
CA ASP A 64 -0.32 13.09 -7.91
C ASP A 64 -0.05 12.22 -9.15
N PRO A 65 0.31 12.82 -10.30
CA PRO A 65 0.57 12.07 -11.53
C PRO A 65 1.81 11.16 -11.44
N GLN A 66 2.70 11.37 -10.45
CA GLN A 66 3.91 10.58 -10.25
C GLN A 66 3.82 9.67 -9.03
N TYR A 67 2.61 9.41 -8.52
CA TYR A 67 2.41 8.66 -7.27
C TYR A 67 3.04 7.26 -7.31
N ALA A 68 2.73 6.46 -8.34
CA ALA A 68 3.23 5.10 -8.47
C ALA A 68 4.78 5.08 -8.54
N ASP A 69 5.36 5.95 -9.35
CA ASP A 69 6.81 6.05 -9.52
C ASP A 69 7.52 6.43 -8.20
N LYS A 70 6.91 7.31 -7.40
CA LYS A 70 7.46 7.67 -6.08
C LYS A 70 7.49 6.47 -5.14
N LEU A 71 6.41 5.68 -5.09
CA LEU A 71 6.36 4.49 -4.24
C LEU A 71 7.36 3.43 -4.70
N ILE A 72 7.46 3.17 -6.00
CA ILE A 72 8.44 2.23 -6.56
C ILE A 72 9.87 2.65 -6.18
N ARG A 73 10.20 3.94 -6.32
CA ARG A 73 11.52 4.47 -5.93
C ARG A 73 11.81 4.31 -4.44
N ILE A 74 10.82 4.46 -3.57
CA ILE A 74 10.99 4.26 -2.12
C ILE A 74 11.28 2.79 -1.82
N ILE A 75 10.51 1.87 -2.43
CA ILE A 75 10.67 0.42 -2.26
C ILE A 75 12.06 -0.01 -2.71
N GLU A 76 12.47 0.39 -3.91
CA GLU A 76 13.77 0.04 -4.49
C GLU A 76 14.93 0.72 -3.74
N GLY A 77 14.83 2.03 -3.48
CA GLY A 77 15.89 2.81 -2.86
C GLY A 77 16.12 2.49 -1.38
N SER A 78 15.13 1.92 -0.69
CA SER A 78 15.28 1.47 0.70
C SER A 78 15.48 -0.04 0.81
N GLU A 79 15.57 -0.74 -0.32
CA GLU A 79 15.69 -2.20 -0.45
C GLU A 79 14.63 -2.95 0.38
N LEU A 80 13.37 -2.50 0.31
CA LEU A 80 12.31 -3.04 1.17
C LEU A 80 11.94 -4.49 0.84
N THR A 81 12.21 -4.95 -0.40
CA THR A 81 11.96 -6.34 -0.81
C THR A 81 12.77 -7.36 -0.04
N ARG A 82 13.81 -6.96 0.70
CA ARG A 82 14.55 -7.85 1.61
C ARG A 82 13.68 -8.41 2.74
N PHE A 83 12.60 -7.71 3.09
CA PHE A 83 11.68 -8.14 4.15
C PHE A 83 10.65 -9.17 3.66
N ASP A 84 10.46 -9.30 2.34
CA ASP A 84 9.54 -10.29 1.76
C ASP A 84 10.06 -11.73 1.97
N GLN A 85 11.38 -11.89 2.10
CA GLN A 85 12.05 -13.20 2.28
C GLN A 85 11.95 -13.74 3.71
N ILE A 86 11.70 -12.88 4.69
CA ILE A 86 11.71 -13.26 6.12
C ILE A 86 10.51 -14.16 6.47
N GLU A 87 9.42 -14.11 5.71
CA GLU A 87 8.25 -14.96 5.97
C GLU A 87 8.40 -16.39 5.44
N GLU A 88 9.16 -16.62 4.37
CA GLU A 88 9.35 -17.97 3.81
C GLU A 88 10.18 -18.87 4.76
N GLU A 89 11.20 -18.33 5.42
CA GLU A 89 12.06 -19.08 6.36
C GLU A 89 11.37 -19.40 7.70
N ARG A 90 10.34 -18.63 8.09
CA ARG A 90 9.63 -18.82 9.36
C ARG A 90 8.54 -19.90 9.27
N GLY A 91 8.04 -20.20 8.07
CA GLY A 91 7.09 -21.28 7.83
C GLY A 91 7.69 -22.68 7.93
N ASP A 92 8.97 -22.83 7.56
CA ASP A 92 9.66 -24.13 7.54
C ASP A 92 10.09 -24.61 8.94
N MET A 93 10.21 -23.69 9.90
CA MET A 93 10.63 -24.00 11.27
C MET A 93 9.48 -24.45 12.19
N MET A 94 8.22 -24.37 11.75
CA MET A 94 7.03 -24.76 12.55
C MET A 94 6.43 -26.12 12.14
N SER A 95 7.04 -26.85 11.19
CA SER A 95 6.53 -28.16 10.71
C SER A 95 7.16 -29.39 11.39
N SER A 96 7.99 -29.23 12.42
CA SER A 96 8.73 -30.37 13.04
C SER A 96 8.10 -30.96 14.31
N ASP A 97 7.03 -30.39 14.86
CA ASP A 97 6.42 -30.88 16.11
C ASP A 97 5.06 -31.58 15.88
N ASP A 98 5.02 -32.55 14.97
CA ASP A 98 3.94 -33.55 14.90
C ASP A 98 4.52 -34.93 14.51
N ASN A 99 5.26 -35.56 15.42
CA ASN A 99 5.37 -37.01 15.51
C ASN A 99 5.97 -37.47 16.87
N GLN A 100 5.14 -37.53 17.90
CA GLN A 100 5.29 -38.55 18.96
C GLN A 100 3.96 -38.85 19.65
#